data_AF-A0A7S2JL16-F1
#
_entry.id   AF-A0A7S2JL16-F1
#
_cell.length_a   1.000
_cell.length_b   1.000
_cell.length_c   1.000
_cell.angle_alpha   90.00
_cell.angle_beta   90.00
_cell.angle_gamma   90.00
#
_symmetry.space_group_name_H-M   'P 1'
#
loop_
_entity.id
_entity.type
_entity.pdbx_description
1 polymer ?
#
loop_
_entity_poly.entity_id
_entity_poly.type
_entity_poly.pdbx_seq_one_letter_code
_entity_poly.pdbx_strand_id
1 'polypeptide(L)'
;GKMLAVAHQKVVAIGVENQGQAVPPCLIWRFLWGQAHDRRLSMPSLGAFLQHLESEAHRQSLGLGADDQGVLIRQVHQQPGEGEGVLCSGDVLMGVSGHDVDNFGTVRMLGHRVALSAVQDLSYIGDTVPITVQRDGQVQELQALL
;
A
#
# COMPACT_ATOMS: atom_id res chain seq x y z
N GLY A 1 11.82 21.84 -23.09
CA GLY A 1 10.98 20.65 -22.77
C GLY A 1 11.16 20.30 -21.31
N LYS A 2 10.17 19.65 -20.68
CA LYS A 2 10.26 19.12 -19.31
C LYS A 2 10.47 17.60 -19.36
N MET A 3 11.34 17.06 -18.51
CA MET A 3 11.53 15.61 -18.39
C MET A 3 10.31 14.98 -17.70
N LEU A 4 9.72 13.96 -18.31
CA LEU A 4 8.52 13.28 -17.80
C LEU A 4 8.80 11.95 -17.12
N ALA A 5 9.91 11.28 -17.43
CA ALA A 5 10.30 10.00 -16.85
C ALA A 5 11.71 9.62 -17.31
N VAL A 6 12.28 8.58 -16.69
CA VAL A 6 13.49 7.89 -17.18
C VAL A 6 13.06 6.57 -17.80
N ALA A 7 13.41 6.32 -19.06
CA ALA A 7 13.09 5.07 -19.74
C ALA A 7 13.78 3.88 -19.04
N HIS A 8 13.08 2.76 -18.93
CA HIS A 8 13.59 1.54 -18.33
C HIS A 8 13.14 0.32 -19.16
N GLN A 9 14.05 -0.62 -19.39
CA GLN A 9 13.76 -1.84 -20.13
C GLN A 9 13.58 -3.00 -19.16
N LYS A 10 12.42 -3.64 -19.20
CA LYS A 10 12.18 -4.91 -18.49
C LYS A 10 12.64 -6.08 -19.37
N VAL A 11 12.99 -7.20 -18.74
CA VAL A 11 13.07 -8.50 -19.41
C VAL A 11 11.72 -8.81 -20.04
N VAL A 12 11.69 -8.89 -21.35
CA VAL A 12 10.48 -9.08 -22.14
C VAL A 12 10.25 -10.58 -22.33
N ALA A 13 9.02 -11.05 -22.12
CA ALA A 13 8.64 -12.41 -22.53
C ALA A 13 8.65 -12.49 -24.07
N ILE A 14 9.06 -13.65 -24.61
CA ILE A 14 9.10 -13.88 -26.06
C ILE A 14 7.71 -13.57 -26.67
N GLY A 15 7.68 -12.73 -27.70
CA GLY A 15 6.45 -12.38 -28.43
C GLY A 15 5.74 -11.10 -27.98
N VAL A 16 6.29 -10.34 -27.04
CA VAL A 16 5.78 -9.00 -26.69
C VAL A 16 6.72 -7.93 -27.26
N GLU A 17 6.24 -7.18 -28.25
CA GLU A 17 6.97 -6.06 -28.88
C GLU A 17 6.26 -4.73 -28.60
N ASN A 18 6.92 -3.60 -28.86
CA ASN A 18 6.36 -2.25 -28.73
C ASN A 18 5.78 -1.87 -27.36
N GLN A 19 6.31 -2.45 -26.27
CA GLN A 19 5.99 -2.04 -24.90
C GLN A 19 7.18 -1.32 -24.26
N GLY A 20 7.04 -0.01 -24.07
CA GLY A 20 7.98 0.80 -23.29
C GLY A 20 7.58 0.86 -21.82
N GLN A 21 8.57 0.92 -20.93
CA GLN A 21 8.37 1.20 -19.51
C GLN A 21 9.22 2.39 -19.11
N ALA A 22 8.76 3.12 -18.11
CA ALA A 22 9.48 4.29 -17.61
C ALA A 22 9.29 4.43 -16.11
N VAL A 23 10.32 4.90 -15.43
CA VAL A 23 10.28 5.22 -14.00
C VAL A 23 9.54 6.55 -13.83
N PRO A 24 8.45 6.60 -13.06
CA PRO A 24 7.63 7.81 -12.92
C PRO A 24 8.35 8.92 -12.15
N PRO A 25 7.98 10.20 -12.38
CA PRO A 25 8.59 11.35 -11.70
C PRO A 25 8.58 11.28 -10.18
N CYS A 26 7.51 10.76 -9.57
CA CYS A 26 7.41 10.66 -8.11
C CYS A 26 8.56 9.83 -7.51
N LEU A 27 8.92 8.71 -8.15
CA LEU A 27 10.03 7.87 -7.71
C LEU A 27 11.39 8.51 -7.98
N ILE A 28 11.54 9.23 -9.08
CA ILE A 28 12.77 9.98 -9.40
C ILE A 28 12.98 11.08 -8.34
N TRP A 29 11.93 11.84 -8.01
CA TRP A 29 11.99 12.85 -6.96
C TRP A 29 12.27 12.25 -5.59
N ARG A 30 11.64 11.12 -5.23
CA ARG A 30 11.93 10.37 -4.00
C ARG A 30 13.40 9.93 -3.94
N PHE A 31 13.96 9.43 -5.05
CA PHE A 31 15.37 9.07 -5.09
C PHE A 31 16.29 10.27 -4.85
N LEU A 32 16.10 11.36 -5.59
CA LEU A 32 16.94 12.56 -5.49
C LEU A 32 16.84 13.22 -4.11
N TRP A 33 15.62 13.35 -3.58
CA TRP A 33 15.40 13.90 -2.25
C TRP A 33 16.03 13.03 -1.17
N GLY A 34 15.92 11.71 -1.32
CA GLY A 34 16.50 10.75 -0.38
C GLY A 34 18.02 10.84 -0.34
N GLN A 35 18.67 10.96 -1.50
CA GLN A 35 20.13 11.13 -1.57
C GLN A 35 20.61 12.38 -0.82
N ALA A 36 19.86 13.48 -0.84
CA ALA A 36 20.21 14.71 -0.13
C ALA A 36 20.03 14.63 1.39
N HIS A 37 19.25 13.65 1.88
CA HIS A 37 18.89 13.48 3.30
C HIS A 37 19.35 12.13 3.87
N ASP A 38 20.29 11.46 3.22
CA ASP A 38 20.79 10.12 3.60
C ASP A 38 19.68 9.06 3.77
N ARG A 39 18.62 9.17 2.97
CA ARG A 39 17.53 8.19 2.91
C ARG A 39 17.63 7.35 1.66
N ARG A 40 17.88 6.06 1.83
CA ARG A 40 17.98 5.10 0.73
C ARG A 40 16.62 4.88 0.07
N LEU A 41 16.61 4.76 -1.26
CA LEU A 41 15.44 4.29 -2.00
C LEU A 41 15.24 2.79 -1.73
N SER A 42 14.20 2.47 -0.97
CA SER A 42 13.72 1.11 -0.66
C SER A 42 12.20 1.07 -0.83
N MET A 43 11.62 -0.11 -1.05
CA MET A 43 10.17 -0.25 -1.14
C MET A 43 9.59 -0.50 0.25
N PRO A 44 8.96 0.50 0.88
CA PRO A 44 8.34 0.33 2.19
C PRO A 44 7.15 -0.61 2.12
N SER A 45 6.79 -1.20 3.26
CA SER A 45 5.61 -2.04 3.35
C SER A 45 5.03 -2.02 4.75
N LEU A 46 3.73 -2.22 4.88
CA LEU A 46 3.10 -2.42 6.19
C LEU A 46 3.47 -3.78 6.84
N GLY A 47 4.30 -4.59 6.20
CA GLY A 47 4.69 -5.91 6.71
C GLY A 47 3.51 -6.88 6.84
N ALA A 48 2.43 -6.70 6.07
CA ALA A 48 1.18 -7.45 6.22
C ALA A 48 0.78 -8.19 4.94
N PHE A 49 0.26 -9.40 5.09
CA PHE A 49 -0.38 -10.16 4.02
C PHE A 49 -1.86 -9.80 3.96
N LEU A 50 -2.28 -9.27 2.81
CA LEU A 50 -3.62 -8.77 2.58
C LEU A 50 -4.45 -9.78 1.77
N GLN A 51 -5.73 -9.90 2.11
CA GLN A 51 -6.72 -10.66 1.36
C GLN A 51 -7.83 -9.73 0.88
N HIS A 52 -8.20 -9.88 -0.39
CA HIS A 52 -9.34 -9.17 -0.97
C HIS A 52 -10.67 -9.58 -0.32
N LEU A 53 -11.58 -8.62 -0.19
CA LEU A 53 -12.90 -8.78 0.41
C LEU A 53 -14.02 -8.61 -0.62
N GLU A 54 -13.94 -9.36 -1.71
CA GLU A 54 -14.90 -9.30 -2.82
C GLU A 54 -16.29 -9.82 -2.42
N SER A 55 -16.32 -10.89 -1.61
CA SER A 55 -17.55 -11.53 -1.14
C SER A 55 -18.27 -10.66 -0.11
N GLU A 56 -19.53 -10.31 -0.41
CA GLU A 56 -20.39 -9.58 0.52
C GLU A 56 -20.65 -10.36 1.82
N ALA A 57 -20.89 -11.67 1.73
CA ALA A 57 -21.09 -12.52 2.91
C ALA A 57 -19.86 -12.52 3.82
N HIS A 58 -18.65 -12.52 3.24
CA HIS A 58 -17.42 -12.43 4.03
C HIS A 58 -17.29 -11.08 4.72
N ARG A 59 -17.60 -9.97 4.03
CA ARG A 59 -17.60 -8.62 4.64
C ARG A 59 -18.60 -8.53 5.80
N GLN A 60 -19.82 -9.01 5.60
CA GLN A 60 -20.85 -9.04 6.64
C GLN A 60 -20.41 -9.88 7.85
N SER A 61 -19.74 -11.02 7.63
CA SER A 61 -19.21 -11.85 8.72
C SER A 61 -18.12 -11.17 9.55
N LEU A 62 -17.43 -10.18 8.97
CA LEU A 62 -16.43 -9.35 9.64
C LEU A 62 -17.04 -8.08 10.28
N GLY A 63 -18.35 -7.89 10.13
CA GLY A 63 -19.07 -6.73 10.66
C GLY A 63 -18.90 -5.45 9.85
N LEU A 64 -18.45 -5.52 8.60
CA LEU A 64 -18.39 -4.36 7.70
C LEU A 64 -19.80 -3.94 7.27
N GLY A 65 -20.06 -2.64 7.24
CA GLY A 65 -21.26 -2.04 6.66
C GLY A 65 -21.34 -2.25 5.14
N ALA A 66 -22.50 -1.95 4.56
CA ALA A 66 -22.75 -2.16 3.13
C ALA A 66 -21.81 -1.35 2.23
N ASP A 67 -21.50 -0.12 2.64
CA ASP A 67 -20.62 0.81 1.91
C ASP A 67 -19.17 0.75 2.40
N ASP A 68 -18.89 0.04 3.49
CA ASP A 68 -17.53 -0.11 4.01
C ASP A 68 -16.70 -0.98 3.07
N GLN A 69 -15.45 -0.57 2.87
CA GLN A 69 -14.50 -1.25 1.99
C GLN A 69 -13.16 -1.40 2.68
N GLY A 70 -12.41 -2.41 2.23
CA GLY A 70 -11.05 -2.61 2.69
C GLY A 70 -10.54 -4.01 2.37
N VAL A 71 -9.35 -4.32 2.87
CA VAL A 71 -8.73 -5.64 2.71
C VAL A 71 -8.42 -6.25 4.06
N LEU A 72 -8.64 -7.56 4.19
CA LEU A 72 -8.38 -8.29 5.42
C LEU A 72 -6.88 -8.52 5.61
N ILE A 73 -6.36 -8.16 6.77
CA ILE A 73 -5.00 -8.54 7.20
C ILE A 73 -5.03 -9.99 7.65
N ARG A 74 -4.49 -10.89 6.82
CA ARG A 74 -4.40 -12.33 7.15
C ARG A 74 -3.29 -12.66 8.11
N GLN A 75 -2.20 -11.91 8.04
CA GLN A 75 -1.00 -12.14 8.81
C GLN A 75 -0.16 -10.87 8.82
N VAL A 76 0.43 -10.55 9.96
CA VAL A 76 1.44 -9.51 10.11
C VAL A 76 2.79 -10.18 10.29
N HIS A 77 3.79 -9.73 9.56
CA HIS A 77 5.16 -10.19 9.71
C HIS A 77 5.74 -9.55 10.97
N GLN A 78 5.96 -10.37 12.00
CA GLN A 78 6.65 -9.98 13.22
C GLN A 78 7.95 -10.77 13.33
N GLN A 79 8.99 -10.14 13.84
CA GLN A 79 10.21 -10.86 14.20
C GLN A 79 9.99 -11.63 15.51
N PRO A 80 10.66 -12.79 15.71
CA PRO A 80 10.59 -13.50 16.97
C PRO A 80 10.98 -12.61 18.15
N GLY A 81 10.06 -12.44 19.12
CA GLY A 81 10.28 -11.62 20.33
C GLY A 81 9.79 -10.18 20.23
N GLU A 82 9.31 -9.73 19.06
CA GLU A 82 8.50 -8.52 18.97
C GLU A 82 7.12 -8.76 19.61
N GLY A 83 6.63 -7.80 20.39
CA GLY A 83 5.27 -7.84 20.92
C GLY A 83 4.22 -7.65 19.84
N GLU A 84 2.94 -7.66 20.21
CA GLU A 84 1.87 -7.32 19.25
C GLU A 84 2.12 -5.92 18.66
N GLY A 85 2.25 -5.87 17.34
CA GLY A 85 2.38 -4.62 16.59
C GLY A 85 1.06 -3.84 16.51
N VAL A 86 1.11 -2.65 15.91
CA VAL A 86 -0.06 -1.79 15.71
C VAL A 86 -1.15 -2.49 14.87
N LEU A 87 -0.72 -3.24 13.86
CA LEU A 87 -1.59 -4.07 13.02
C LEU A 87 -1.74 -5.48 13.61
N CYS A 88 -2.95 -6.00 13.56
CA CYS A 88 -3.27 -7.35 14.00
C CYS A 88 -3.85 -8.17 12.85
N SER A 89 -3.63 -9.49 12.89
CA SER A 89 -4.37 -10.40 12.01
C SER A 89 -5.86 -10.32 12.35
N GLY A 90 -6.71 -10.27 11.34
CA GLY A 90 -8.16 -10.09 11.49
C GLY A 90 -8.64 -8.65 11.27
N ASP A 91 -7.74 -7.67 11.34
CA ASP A 91 -8.07 -6.29 10.99
C ASP A 91 -8.48 -6.17 9.53
N VAL A 92 -9.46 -5.31 9.26
CA VAL A 92 -9.73 -4.85 7.90
C VAL A 92 -9.03 -3.51 7.70
N LEU A 93 -8.04 -3.46 6.81
CA LEU A 93 -7.37 -2.24 6.41
C LEU A 93 -8.26 -1.45 5.45
N MET A 94 -8.74 -0.30 5.90
CA MET A 94 -9.69 0.56 5.18
C MET A 94 -9.02 1.80 4.57
N GLY A 95 -7.89 2.26 5.13
CA GLY A 95 -7.22 3.47 4.66
C GLY A 95 -5.73 3.50 4.98
N VAL A 96 -4.95 4.12 4.10
CA VAL A 96 -3.50 4.34 4.29
C VAL A 96 -3.11 5.71 3.75
N SER A 97 -2.42 6.51 4.56
CA SER A 97 -1.92 7.85 4.17
C SER A 97 -3.00 8.76 3.60
N GLY A 98 -4.23 8.68 4.12
CA GLY A 98 -5.38 9.46 3.66
C GLY A 98 -6.03 8.97 2.36
N HIS A 99 -5.64 7.78 1.87
CA HIS A 99 -6.29 7.12 0.74
C HIS A 99 -7.15 5.95 1.20
N ASP A 100 -8.43 5.95 0.83
CA ASP A 100 -9.33 4.82 1.06
C ASP A 100 -8.91 3.61 0.22
N VAL A 101 -8.85 2.46 0.89
CA VAL A 101 -8.52 1.16 0.32
C VAL A 101 -9.81 0.43 0.03
N ASP A 102 -9.96 -0.04 -1.20
CA ASP A 102 -11.13 -0.82 -1.58
C ASP A 102 -10.94 -2.33 -1.39
N ASN A 103 -12.02 -3.08 -1.66
CA ASN A 103 -12.07 -4.54 -1.50
C ASN A 103 -11.04 -5.34 -2.30
N PHE A 104 -10.33 -4.70 -3.25
CA PHE A 104 -9.31 -5.35 -4.09
C PHE A 104 -7.90 -4.83 -3.81
N GLY A 105 -7.68 -4.16 -2.67
CA GLY A 105 -6.36 -3.66 -2.28
C GLY A 105 -5.85 -2.52 -3.15
N THR A 106 -6.78 -1.75 -3.73
CA THR A 106 -6.44 -0.60 -4.56
C THR A 106 -6.98 0.69 -3.95
N VAL A 107 -6.41 1.81 -4.40
CA VAL A 107 -6.70 3.16 -3.92
C VAL A 107 -6.92 4.09 -5.11
N ARG A 108 -7.65 5.19 -4.88
CA ARG A 108 -7.77 6.26 -5.88
C ARG A 108 -6.61 7.25 -5.75
N MET A 109 -5.85 7.41 -6.81
CA MET A 109 -4.74 8.35 -6.90
C MET A 109 -4.71 8.99 -8.30
N LEU A 110 -4.64 10.32 -8.37
CA LEU A 110 -4.61 11.08 -9.63
C LEU A 110 -5.74 10.71 -10.62
N GLY A 111 -6.94 10.43 -10.12
CA GLY A 111 -8.10 10.05 -10.94
C GLY A 111 -8.10 8.59 -11.42
N HIS A 112 -7.08 7.81 -11.07
CA HIS A 112 -6.95 6.40 -11.44
C HIS A 112 -7.04 5.50 -10.20
N ARG A 113 -7.39 4.24 -10.45
CA ARG A 113 -7.36 3.17 -9.45
C ARG A 113 -6.04 2.43 -9.58
N VAL A 114 -5.23 2.43 -8.53
CA VAL A 114 -3.89 1.85 -8.51
C VAL A 114 -3.72 0.96 -7.29
N ALA A 115 -2.77 0.03 -7.32
CA ALA A 115 -2.46 -0.80 -6.16
C ALA A 115 -2.10 0.08 -4.95
N LEU A 116 -2.49 -0.35 -3.75
CA LEU A 116 -2.13 0.31 -2.49
C LEU A 116 -0.61 0.55 -2.36
N SER A 117 0.22 -0.34 -2.91
CA SER A 117 1.66 -0.18 -2.92
C SER A 117 2.13 1.12 -3.56
N ALA A 118 1.38 1.69 -4.53
CA ALA A 118 1.74 2.96 -5.15
C ALA A 118 1.70 4.14 -4.16
N VAL A 119 0.84 4.08 -3.12
CA VAL A 119 0.79 5.08 -2.04
C VAL A 119 1.92 4.84 -1.05
N GLN A 120 2.20 3.57 -0.71
CA GLN A 120 3.35 3.20 0.14
C GLN A 120 4.67 3.68 -0.49
N ASP A 121 4.80 3.51 -1.81
CA ASP A 121 5.92 3.99 -2.62
C ASP A 121 6.07 5.53 -2.66
N LEU A 122 5.24 6.32 -1.97
CA LEU A 122 5.52 7.74 -1.79
C LEU A 122 6.30 8.02 -0.49
N SER A 123 6.44 7.02 0.37
CA SER A 123 7.12 7.09 1.66
C SER A 123 8.48 6.39 1.60
N TYR A 124 9.19 6.41 2.71
CA TYR A 124 10.42 5.67 2.94
C TYR A 124 10.27 4.74 4.14
N ILE A 125 11.13 3.73 4.23
CA ILE A 125 11.21 2.88 5.42
C ILE A 125 11.53 3.73 6.65
N GLY A 126 10.86 3.42 7.76
CA GLY A 126 10.94 4.15 9.03
C GLY A 126 10.00 5.35 9.11
N ASP A 127 9.29 5.70 8.03
CA ASP A 127 8.20 6.67 8.11
C ASP A 127 7.03 6.05 8.88
N THR A 128 6.37 6.88 9.70
CA THR A 128 5.11 6.52 10.34
C THR A 128 3.97 7.12 9.51
N VAL A 129 3.00 6.30 9.12
CA VAL A 129 1.88 6.72 8.29
C VAL A 129 0.55 6.49 9.02
N PRO A 130 -0.44 7.39 8.85
CA PRO A 130 -1.77 7.17 9.38
C PRO A 130 -2.44 6.03 8.60
N ILE A 131 -3.07 5.14 9.33
CA ILE A 131 -3.88 4.04 8.79
C ILE A 131 -5.25 4.02 9.46
N THR A 132 -6.24 3.55 8.72
CA THR A 132 -7.59 3.32 9.25
C THR A 132 -7.88 1.84 9.14
N VAL A 133 -8.23 1.22 10.26
CA VAL A 133 -8.57 -0.20 10.34
C VAL A 133 -9.91 -0.40 11.03
N GLN A 134 -10.64 -1.44 10.65
CA GLN A 134 -11.73 -1.97 11.46
C GLN A 134 -11.22 -3.20 12.21
N ARG A 135 -11.36 -3.17 13.54
CA ARG A 135 -11.04 -4.27 14.45
C ARG A 135 -12.25 -4.55 15.32
N ASP A 136 -12.72 -5.79 15.34
CA ASP A 136 -13.89 -6.22 16.11
C ASP A 136 -15.14 -5.35 15.89
N GLY A 137 -15.36 -4.92 14.65
CA GLY A 137 -16.50 -4.07 14.27
C GLY A 137 -16.36 -2.60 14.64
N GLN A 138 -15.21 -2.16 15.15
CA GLN A 138 -14.93 -0.76 15.46
C GLN A 138 -13.83 -0.20 14.56
N VAL A 139 -14.10 0.96 13.95
CA VAL A 139 -13.11 1.70 13.16
C VAL A 139 -12.15 2.42 14.09
N GLN A 140 -10.86 2.28 13.82
CA GLN A 140 -9.75 2.85 14.58
C GLN A 140 -8.78 3.56 13.62
N GLU A 141 -8.35 4.75 14.02
CA GLU A 141 -7.24 5.44 13.38
C GLU A 141 -5.95 5.16 14.15
N LEU A 142 -4.96 4.62 13.46
CA LEU A 142 -3.69 4.21 14.04
C LEU A 142 -2.51 4.80 13.27
N GLN A 143 -1.32 4.66 13.82
CA GLN A 143 -0.06 5.09 13.21
C GLN A 143 0.81 3.86 12.99
N ALA A 144 1.09 3.51 11.75
CA ALA A 144 1.89 2.33 11.39
C ALA A 144 3.25 2.73 10.85
N LEU A 145 4.28 1.97 11.24
CA LEU A 145 5.63 2.09 10.69
C LEU A 145 5.74 1.35 9.35
N LEU A 146 6.43 1.97 8.39
CA LEU A 146 6.68 1.44 7.04
C LEU A 146 8.10 0.87 6.83
#